data_AF-I2NH24-F1
#
_entry.id   AF-I2NH24-F1
#
_cell.length_a   1.000
_cell.length_b   1.000
_cell.length_c   1.000
_cell.angle_alpha   90.00
_cell.angle_beta   90.00
_cell.angle_gamma   90.00
#
_symmetry.space_group_name_H-M   'P 1'
#
loop_
_entity.id
_entity.type
_entity.pdbx_description
1 polymer ?
#
loop_
_entity_poly.entity_id
_entity_poly.type
_entity_poly.pdbx_seq_one_letter_code
_entity_poly.pdbx_strand_id
1 'polypeptide(L)'
;EGSKISAAKSPLIMKDFTFDGRKDIAVATGNKGPKNSPTYDIYEQGEYGDFSQSYSLTELTKNYMGMFRVDNKQKALIVTNEVDCCTRIEERYRYNHDEYSLVPFYSRSVDTSDEDKVVVTETRTDRRGNEKTTTRTYTPAQWQRLNK
;
A
#
# COMPACT_ATOMS: atom_id res chain seq x y z
N GLU A 1 32.13 4.48 11.40
CA GLU A 1 30.76 5.03 11.29
C GLU A 1 29.91 4.02 10.52
N GLY A 2 29.13 3.20 11.23
CA GLY A 2 28.24 2.21 10.62
C GLY A 2 26.81 2.72 10.69
N SER A 3 26.22 3.00 9.53
CA SER A 3 24.82 3.45 9.44
C SER A 3 23.91 2.42 10.12
N LYS A 4 23.18 2.85 11.16
CA LYS A 4 22.18 2.02 11.82
C LYS A 4 21.04 1.79 10.82
N ILE A 5 21.00 0.61 10.21
CA ILE A 5 19.86 0.16 9.41
C ILE A 5 18.65 0.06 10.34
N SER A 6 17.73 1.02 10.32
CA SER A 6 16.45 0.89 11.02
C SER A 6 15.34 0.39 10.07
N ALA A 7 15.65 -0.64 9.28
CA ALA A 7 14.65 -1.50 8.64
C ALA A 7 14.00 -2.37 9.71
N ALA A 8 13.18 -1.78 10.58
CA ALA A 8 12.66 -2.45 11.76
C ALA A 8 11.62 -3.53 11.40
N LYS A 9 12.09 -4.64 10.79
CA LYS A 9 11.70 -6.05 10.97
C LYS A 9 12.36 -6.97 9.93
N SER A 10 12.58 -6.53 8.69
CA SER A 10 13.22 -7.34 7.63
C SER A 10 14.00 -6.47 6.64
N PRO A 11 15.35 -6.52 6.60
CA PRO A 11 16.15 -5.75 5.65
C PRO A 11 15.99 -6.22 4.20
N LEU A 12 15.48 -7.43 4.01
CA LEU A 12 15.21 -8.08 2.71
C LEU A 12 13.86 -8.79 2.78
N ILE A 13 13.02 -8.60 1.77
CA ILE A 13 11.73 -9.28 1.63
C ILE A 13 11.69 -9.92 0.24
N MET A 14 11.32 -11.21 0.19
CA MET A 14 11.11 -11.93 -1.07
C MET A 14 9.65 -12.36 -1.20
N LYS A 15 8.95 -11.85 -2.20
CA LYS A 15 7.53 -12.17 -2.44
C LYS A 15 7.17 -11.88 -3.89
N ASP A 16 6.11 -12.52 -4.36
CA ASP A 16 5.51 -12.22 -5.66
C ASP A 16 4.67 -10.93 -5.51
N PHE A 17 5.22 -9.79 -5.92
CA PHE A 17 4.56 -8.49 -5.88
C PHE A 17 3.79 -8.21 -7.18
N THR A 18 4.25 -8.77 -8.29
CA THR A 18 3.66 -8.58 -9.63
C THR A 18 2.54 -9.59 -9.95
N PHE A 19 2.38 -10.64 -9.14
CA PHE A 19 1.38 -11.72 -9.28
C PHE A 19 1.60 -12.62 -10.50
N ASP A 20 2.85 -12.78 -10.93
CA ASP A 20 3.27 -13.61 -12.06
C ASP A 20 3.83 -14.99 -11.64
N GLY A 21 3.90 -15.26 -10.33
CA GLY A 21 4.40 -16.51 -9.75
C GLY A 21 5.90 -16.52 -9.43
N ARG A 22 6.66 -15.48 -9.81
CA ARG A 22 8.08 -15.33 -9.49
C ARG A 22 8.27 -14.57 -8.17
N LYS A 23 9.49 -14.62 -7.61
CA LYS A 23 9.78 -13.95 -6.33
C LYS A 23 10.58 -12.69 -6.61
N ASP A 24 9.92 -11.56 -6.44
CA ASP A 24 10.53 -10.23 -6.44
C ASP A 24 11.25 -9.98 -5.11
N ILE A 25 12.10 -8.96 -5.11
CA ILE A 25 12.96 -8.61 -3.98
C ILE A 25 12.69 -7.16 -3.57
N ALA A 26 12.48 -6.92 -2.28
CA ALA A 26 12.51 -5.58 -1.69
C ALA A 26 13.69 -5.47 -0.72
N VAL A 27 14.57 -4.51 -0.97
CA VAL A 27 15.75 -4.21 -0.13
C VAL A 27 15.49 -2.93 0.63
N ALA A 28 15.56 -2.97 1.96
CA ALA A 28 15.30 -1.78 2.76
C ALA A 28 16.39 -0.72 2.57
N THR A 29 15.98 0.52 2.32
CA THR A 29 16.89 1.67 2.06
C THR A 29 16.95 2.68 3.19
N GLY A 30 16.19 2.46 4.26
CA GLY A 30 16.12 3.32 5.44
C GLY A 30 14.67 3.67 5.78
N ASN A 31 14.48 4.79 6.47
CA ASN A 31 13.18 5.24 6.99
C ASN A 31 12.82 6.62 6.42
N LYS A 32 12.72 6.71 5.09
CA LYS A 32 12.51 7.98 4.37
C LYS A 32 11.06 8.19 3.93
N GLY A 33 10.15 7.27 4.27
CA GLY A 33 8.73 7.37 3.93
C GLY A 33 7.95 8.21 4.95
N PRO A 34 6.63 8.36 4.77
CA PRO A 34 5.77 9.13 5.66
C PRO A 34 5.87 8.64 7.10
N LYS A 35 5.88 9.58 8.06
CA LYS A 35 6.04 9.29 9.50
C LYS A 35 7.30 8.46 9.82
N ASN A 36 8.38 8.64 9.06
CA ASN A 36 9.63 7.86 9.19
C ASN A 36 9.42 6.35 8.96
N SER A 37 8.48 5.99 8.09
CA SER A 37 8.25 4.60 7.73
C SER A 37 9.41 4.04 6.90
N PRO A 38 9.64 2.72 6.94
CA PRO A 38 10.66 2.07 6.11
C PRO A 38 10.40 2.26 4.61
N THR A 39 11.46 2.53 3.85
CA THR A 39 11.46 2.57 2.38
C THR A 39 12.26 1.40 1.82
N TYR A 40 11.93 0.99 0.61
CA TYR A 40 12.57 -0.14 -0.05
C TYR A 40 12.83 0.19 -1.53
N ASP A 41 13.99 -0.24 -2.01
CA ASP A 41 14.20 -0.41 -3.45
C ASP A 41 13.69 -1.80 -3.82
N ILE A 42 12.79 -1.86 -4.80
CA ILE A 42 12.10 -3.09 -5.19
C ILE A 42 12.57 -3.51 -6.59
N TYR A 43 12.88 -4.79 -6.72
CA TYR A 43 13.38 -5.40 -7.94
C TYR A 43 12.46 -6.55 -8.33
N GLU A 44 11.97 -6.48 -9.56
CA GLU A 44 11.10 -7.51 -10.14
C GLU A 44 11.95 -8.59 -10.80
N GLN A 45 11.53 -9.85 -10.62
CA GLN A 45 12.21 -10.98 -11.24
C GLN A 45 11.68 -11.21 -12.68
N GLY A 46 12.58 -11.08 -13.65
CA GLY A 46 12.33 -11.43 -15.05
C GLY A 46 12.20 -12.93 -15.28
N GLU A 47 11.72 -13.31 -16.46
CA GLU A 47 11.51 -14.72 -16.84
C GLU A 47 12.81 -15.55 -16.77
N TYR A 48 13.95 -14.93 -17.06
CA TYR A 48 15.26 -15.59 -17.06
C TYR A 48 15.99 -15.50 -15.71
N GLY A 49 15.31 -14.99 -14.67
CA GLY A 49 15.86 -14.86 -13.32
C GLY A 49 16.71 -13.61 -13.10
N ASP A 50 16.78 -12.71 -14.07
CA ASP A 50 17.33 -11.37 -13.93
C ASP A 50 16.44 -10.50 -13.04
N PHE A 51 17.02 -9.46 -12.44
CA PHE A 51 16.31 -8.53 -11.57
C PHE A 51 16.43 -7.12 -12.11
N SER A 52 15.30 -6.47 -12.35
CA SER A 52 15.24 -5.07 -12.77
C SER A 52 14.52 -4.23 -11.70
N GLN A 53 15.02 -3.02 -11.45
CA GLN A 53 14.41 -2.16 -10.44
C GLN A 53 13.06 -1.64 -10.91
N SER A 54 12.03 -1.83 -10.09
CA SER A 54 10.69 -1.33 -10.32
C SER A 54 10.50 0.03 -9.68
N TYR A 55 10.43 1.06 -10.52
CA TYR A 55 10.19 2.42 -10.04
C TYR A 55 8.82 2.54 -9.35
N SER A 56 7.77 2.01 -9.95
CA SER A 56 6.39 2.13 -9.44
C SER A 56 6.21 1.45 -8.08
N LEU A 57 6.75 0.25 -7.89
CA LEU A 57 6.73 -0.45 -6.61
C LEU A 57 7.59 0.26 -5.55
N THR A 58 8.79 0.71 -5.93
CA THR A 58 9.69 1.47 -5.04
C THR A 58 9.03 2.74 -4.53
N GLU A 59 8.36 3.49 -5.41
CA GLU A 59 7.67 4.73 -5.09
C GLU A 59 6.50 4.53 -4.11
N LEU A 60 5.81 3.39 -4.12
CA LEU A 60 4.78 3.12 -3.10
C LEU A 60 5.37 3.22 -1.69
N THR A 61 6.58 2.71 -1.46
CA THR A 61 7.16 2.72 -0.10
C THR A 61 7.66 4.10 0.33
N LYS A 62 7.92 4.99 -0.62
CA LYS A 62 8.32 6.39 -0.36
C LYS A 62 7.13 7.30 -0.12
N ASN A 63 5.99 7.00 -0.75
CA ASN A 63 4.79 7.83 -0.70
C ASN A 63 3.76 7.32 0.34
N TYR A 64 3.88 6.08 0.81
CA TYR A 64 3.00 5.47 1.81
C TYR A 64 3.80 4.89 2.98
N MET A 65 3.10 4.60 4.07
CA MET A 65 3.71 4.18 5.33
C MET A 65 4.19 2.73 5.28
N GLY A 66 5.39 2.53 4.72
CA GLY A 66 6.13 1.28 4.83
C GLY A 66 5.94 0.34 3.63
N MET A 67 6.25 -0.94 3.86
CA MET A 67 6.04 -1.99 2.87
C MET A 67 4.55 -2.24 2.67
N PHE A 68 4.10 -2.26 1.41
CA PHE A 68 2.72 -2.61 1.08
C PHE A 68 2.40 -4.07 1.40
N ARG A 69 1.13 -4.34 1.69
CA ARG A 69 0.59 -5.69 1.83
C ARG A 69 0.25 -6.25 0.45
N VAL A 70 0.49 -7.53 0.24
CA VAL A 70 0.08 -8.25 -0.98
C VAL A 70 -1.14 -9.11 -0.65
N ASP A 71 -2.24 -8.86 -1.35
CA ASP A 71 -3.46 -9.66 -1.35
C ASP A 71 -3.50 -10.53 -2.61
N ASN A 72 -3.04 -11.78 -2.49
CA ASN A 72 -3.03 -12.74 -3.60
C ASN A 72 -4.43 -13.11 -4.09
N LYS A 73 -5.45 -13.02 -3.23
CA LYS A 73 -6.83 -13.37 -3.60
C LYS A 73 -7.42 -12.32 -4.53
N GLN A 74 -7.15 -11.05 -4.25
CA GLN A 74 -7.61 -9.94 -5.09
C GLN A 74 -6.60 -9.52 -6.16
N LYS A 75 -5.38 -10.08 -6.13
CA LYS A 75 -4.22 -9.61 -6.90
C LYS A 75 -4.02 -8.11 -6.74
N ALA A 76 -3.90 -7.68 -5.49
CA ALA A 76 -3.83 -6.27 -5.12
C ALA A 76 -2.67 -5.98 -4.17
N LEU A 77 -2.01 -4.86 -4.42
CA LEU A 77 -1.07 -4.24 -3.49
C LEU A 77 -1.83 -3.23 -2.63
N ILE A 78 -1.71 -3.35 -1.31
CA ILE A 78 -2.44 -2.56 -0.33
C ILE A 78 -1.44 -1.66 0.40
N VAL A 79 -1.61 -0.35 0.26
CA VAL A 79 -0.82 0.66 0.96
C VAL A 79 -1.68 1.38 1.97
N THR A 80 -1.05 1.94 3.00
CA THR A 80 -1.73 2.76 4.00
C THR A 80 -0.98 4.05 4.24
N ASN A 81 -1.71 5.11 4.57
CA ASN A 81 -1.14 6.38 4.99
C ASN A 81 -1.95 6.99 6.14
N GLU A 82 -1.39 8.00 6.78
CA GLU A 82 -2.06 8.87 7.75
C GLU A 82 -1.95 10.31 7.22
N VAL A 83 -3.10 10.93 6.93
CA VAL A 83 -3.14 12.29 6.39
C VAL A 83 -2.94 13.32 7.50
N ASP A 84 -3.55 13.07 8.65
CA ASP A 84 -3.48 13.90 9.84
C ASP A 84 -3.43 13.00 11.10
N CYS A 85 -3.81 13.52 12.28
CA CYS A 85 -3.83 12.75 13.53
C CYS A 85 -4.80 11.55 13.52
N CYS A 86 -5.84 11.65 12.70
CA CYS A 86 -7.13 11.02 12.97
C CYS A 86 -7.74 10.42 11.69
N THR A 87 -7.17 10.73 10.53
CA THR A 87 -7.55 10.24 9.21
C THR A 87 -6.53 9.24 8.69
N ARG A 88 -6.98 7.99 8.54
CA ARG A 88 -6.21 6.92 7.88
C ARG A 88 -6.71 6.70 6.47
N ILE A 89 -5.80 6.45 5.55
CA ILE A 89 -6.11 6.04 4.18
C ILE A 89 -5.59 4.62 3.94
N GLU A 90 -6.37 3.82 3.22
CA GLU A 90 -5.96 2.58 2.55
C GLU A 90 -6.20 2.72 1.05
N GLU A 91 -5.21 2.39 0.23
CA GLU A 91 -5.38 2.33 -1.23
C GLU A 91 -4.95 0.98 -1.77
N ARG A 92 -5.56 0.58 -2.88
CA ARG A 92 -5.24 -0.68 -3.56
C ARG A 92 -4.93 -0.46 -5.02
N TYR A 93 -3.85 -1.11 -5.44
CA TYR A 93 -3.32 -1.05 -6.79
C TYR A 93 -3.31 -2.44 -7.42
N ARG A 94 -3.54 -2.48 -8.72
CA ARG A 94 -3.22 -3.64 -9.57
C ARG A 94 -1.89 -3.39 -10.24
N TYR A 95 -1.11 -4.45 -10.37
CA TYR A 95 0.05 -4.46 -11.23
C TYR A 95 -0.41 -4.63 -12.69
N ASN A 96 0.07 -3.77 -13.58
CA ASN A 96 -0.15 -3.85 -15.02
C ASN A 96 1.15 -4.32 -15.69
N HIS A 97 1.14 -5.54 -16.23
CA HIS A 97 2.31 -6.13 -16.88
C HIS A 97 2.61 -5.53 -18.25
N ASP A 98 1.62 -4.96 -18.96
CA ASP A 98 1.84 -4.39 -20.28
C ASP A 98 2.65 -3.09 -20.21
N GLU A 99 2.47 -2.34 -19.11
CA GLU A 99 3.09 -1.02 -18.90
C GLU A 99 4.10 -1.01 -17.74
N TYR A 100 4.30 -2.13 -17.04
CA TYR A 100 5.11 -2.23 -15.82
C TYR A 100 4.75 -1.16 -14.78
N SER A 101 3.44 -0.91 -14.64
CA SER A 101 2.87 0.21 -13.91
C SER A 101 1.85 -0.26 -12.86
N LEU A 102 1.45 0.67 -11.99
CA LEU A 102 0.44 0.42 -10.95
C LEU A 102 -0.82 1.20 -11.25
N VAL A 103 -1.96 0.51 -11.26
CA VAL A 103 -3.28 1.11 -11.51
C VAL A 103 -4.10 1.11 -10.22
N PRO A 104 -4.40 2.28 -9.62
CA PRO A 104 -5.27 2.35 -8.45
C PRO A 104 -6.69 1.93 -8.83
N PHE A 105 -7.37 1.22 -7.93
CA PHE A 105 -8.78 0.84 -8.15
C PHE A 105 -9.66 0.92 -6.91
N TYR A 106 -9.06 1.20 -5.76
CA TYR A 106 -9.77 1.36 -4.50
C TYR A 106 -9.02 2.37 -3.63
N SER A 107 -9.77 3.28 -3.04
CA SER A 107 -9.30 4.14 -1.94
C SER A 107 -10.34 4.14 -0.85
N ARG A 108 -9.88 4.15 0.40
CA ARG A 108 -10.73 4.27 1.58
C ARG A 108 -10.08 5.20 2.58
N SER A 109 -10.81 6.24 2.97
CA SER A 109 -10.48 7.05 4.13
C SER A 109 -11.37 6.71 5.32
N VAL A 110 -10.78 6.77 6.51
CA VAL A 110 -11.47 6.66 7.80
C VAL A 110 -11.05 7.85 8.63
N ASP A 111 -11.97 8.78 8.84
CA ASP A 111 -11.78 9.98 9.63
C ASP A 111 -12.44 9.80 10.99
N THR A 112 -11.63 9.98 12.04
CA THR A 112 -11.99 9.87 13.46
C THR A 112 -11.69 11.18 14.22
N SER A 113 -11.57 12.30 13.51
CA SER A 113 -11.28 13.61 14.10
C SER A 113 -12.40 14.14 15.00
N ASP A 114 -13.61 13.61 14.86
CA ASP A 114 -14.77 13.90 15.70
C ASP A 114 -15.05 12.70 16.62
N GLU A 115 -15.06 12.93 17.93
CA GLU A 115 -15.20 11.87 18.94
C GLU A 115 -16.56 11.16 18.88
N ASP A 116 -17.60 11.81 18.35
CA ASP A 116 -18.95 11.28 18.28
C ASP A 116 -19.26 10.53 16.98
N LYS A 117 -18.38 10.63 15.97
CA LYS A 117 -18.64 10.00 14.67
C LYS A 117 -17.38 9.52 13.96
N VAL A 118 -17.54 8.45 13.18
CA VAL A 118 -16.54 7.94 12.26
C VAL A 118 -17.06 8.12 10.84
N VAL A 119 -16.35 8.88 10.02
CA VAL A 119 -16.70 9.09 8.61
C VAL A 119 -15.83 8.18 7.76
N VAL A 120 -16.47 7.33 6.96
CA VAL A 120 -15.79 6.41 6.04
C VAL A 120 -16.18 6.77 4.62
N THR A 121 -15.20 7.15 3.80
CA THR A 121 -15.39 7.36 2.37
C THR A 121 -14.65 6.28 1.61
N GLU A 122 -15.33 5.59 0.71
CA GLU A 122 -14.76 4.59 -0.19
C GLU A 122 -14.98 5.02 -1.64
N THR A 123 -13.92 4.98 -2.43
CA THR A 123 -13.98 5.14 -3.89
C THR A 123 -13.55 3.82 -4.54
N ARG A 124 -14.31 3.36 -5.53
CA ARG A 124 -13.96 2.19 -6.35
C ARG A 124 -13.92 2.58 -7.82
N THR A 125 -12.87 2.16 -8.51
CA THR A 125 -12.73 2.33 -9.96
C THR A 125 -12.91 0.97 -10.64
N ASP A 126 -13.86 0.89 -11.57
CA ASP A 126 -14.08 -0.32 -12.37
C ASP A 126 -13.01 -0.47 -13.47
N ARG A 127 -13.06 -1.58 -14.23
CA ARG A 127 -12.09 -1.83 -15.31
C ARG A 127 -12.21 -0.90 -16.51
N ARG A 128 -13.30 -0.13 -16.61
CA ARG A 128 -13.53 0.87 -17.66
C ARG A 128 -13.09 2.26 -17.21
N GLY A 129 -12.59 2.40 -15.97
CA GLY A 129 -12.20 3.68 -15.39
C GLY A 129 -13.35 4.45 -14.74
N ASN A 130 -14.55 3.87 -14.61
CA ASN A 130 -15.65 4.58 -13.94
C ASN A 130 -15.46 4.51 -12.44
N GLU A 131 -15.60 5.66 -11.79
CA GLU A 131 -15.50 5.77 -10.34
C GLU A 131 -16.86 5.81 -9.66
N LYS A 132 -16.95 5.14 -8.52
CA LYS A 132 -18.08 5.24 -7.61
C LYS A 132 -17.59 5.52 -6.20
N THR A 133 -18.03 6.66 -5.66
CA THR A 133 -17.74 7.08 -4.28
C THR A 133 -18.94 6.83 -3.37
N THR A 134 -18.68 6.40 -2.15
CA THR A 134 -19.70 6.22 -1.11
C THR A 134 -19.16 6.70 0.22
N THR A 135 -19.88 7.61 0.87
CA THR A 135 -19.57 8.10 2.21
C THR A 135 -20.62 7.58 3.18
N ARG A 136 -20.16 7.07 4.33
CA ARG A 136 -21.01 6.58 5.43
C ARG A 136 -20.50 7.16 6.73
N THR A 137 -21.44 7.48 7.61
CA THR A 137 -21.15 7.98 8.96
C THR A 137 -21.66 6.96 9.97
N TYR A 138 -20.82 6.65 10.95
CA TYR A 138 -21.12 5.72 12.03
C TYR A 138 -20.91 6.39 13.39
N THR A 139 -21.59 5.91 14.42
CA THR A 139 -21.13 6.17 15.80
C THR A 139 -19.88 5.31 16.08
N PRO A 140 -19.01 5.69 17.03
CA PRO A 140 -17.86 4.88 17.42
C PRO A 140 -18.23 3.45 17.82
N ALA A 141 -19.37 3.26 18.52
CA ALA A 141 -19.86 1.95 18.91
C ALA A 141 -20.29 1.09 17.71
N GLN A 142 -20.93 1.68 16.70
CA GLN A 142 -21.25 0.98 15.45
C GLN A 142 -19.97 0.58 14.71
N TRP A 143 -19.02 1.52 14.61
CA TRP A 143 -17.74 1.30 13.95
C TRP A 143 -16.95 0.14 14.58
N GLN A 144 -16.83 0.11 15.90
CA GLN A 144 -16.14 -0.97 16.61
C GLN A 144 -16.77 -2.34 16.37
N ARG A 145 -18.11 -2.43 16.27
CA ARG A 145 -18.81 -3.70 15.99
C ARG A 145 -18.57 -4.21 14.58
N LEU A 146 -18.39 -3.33 13.60
CA LEU A 146 -18.15 -3.70 12.20
C LEU A 146 -16.71 -4.19 11.93
N ASN A 147 -15.77 -3.89 12.81
CA ASN A 147 -14.34 -4.17 12.62
C ASN A 147 -13.74 -5.08 13.71
N LYS A 148 -14.60 -5.77 14.50
CA LYS A 148 -14.20 -6.94 15.30
C LYS A 148 -14.13 -8.18 14.42
#